data_AF-A0A7S7RSL2-F1
#
_entry.id   AF-A0A7S7RSL2-F1
#
_cell.length_a   1.000
_cell.length_b   1.000
_cell.length_c   1.000
_cell.angle_alpha   90.00
_cell.angle_beta   90.00
_cell.angle_gamma   90.00
#
_symmetry.space_group_name_H-M   'P 1'
#
loop_
_entity.id
_entity.type
_entity.pdbx_description
1 polymer ?
#
loop_
_entity_poly.entity_id
_entity_poly.type
_entity_poly.pdbx_seq_one_letter_code
_entity_poly.pdbx_strand_id
1 'polypeptide(L)' 'MTKQQKTVLNMAKFIQDQSLLLLEKLNELDFDDEADMREKLHEDAERLHSNLLLTLTQE' A
#
# COMPACT_ATOMS: atom_id res chain seq x y z
N MET A 1 0.33 -20.74 -2.80
CA MET A 1 1.26 -19.59 -2.96
C MET A 1 2.72 -19.99 -3.26
N THR A 2 3.17 -19.76 -4.50
CA THR A 2 4.57 -19.86 -4.94
C THR A 2 5.45 -18.74 -4.37
N LYS A 3 6.76 -18.82 -4.59
CA LYS A 3 7.70 -17.74 -4.21
C LYS A 3 7.36 -16.43 -4.93
N GLN A 4 7.04 -16.46 -6.22
CA GLN A 4 6.68 -15.26 -6.97
C GLN A 4 5.39 -14.62 -6.44
N GLN A 5 4.37 -15.45 -6.16
CA GLN A 5 3.10 -14.99 -5.58
C GLN A 5 3.33 -14.31 -4.21
N LYS A 6 4.18 -14.89 -3.36
CA LYS A 6 4.58 -14.26 -2.08
C LYS A 6 5.32 -12.93 -2.29
N THR A 7 6.21 -12.86 -3.28
CA THR A 7 6.93 -11.61 -3.58
C THR A 7 5.98 -10.49 -3.95
N VAL A 8 5.03 -10.72 -4.87
CA VAL A 8 4.08 -9.70 -5.29
C VAL A 8 3.18 -9.26 -4.14
N LEU A 9 2.70 -10.21 -3.32
CA LEU A 9 1.90 -9.88 -2.13
C LEU A 9 2.69 -9.04 -1.12
N ASN A 10 3.94 -9.42 -0.85
CA ASN A 10 4.81 -8.68 0.08
C ASN A 10 5.14 -7.27 -0.45
N MET A 11 5.31 -7.10 -1.76
CA MET A 11 5.53 -5.78 -2.37
C MET A 11 4.29 -4.89 -2.23
N ALA A 12 3.09 -5.42 -2.45
CA ALA A 12 1.86 -4.66 -2.26
C ALA A 12 1.69 -4.22 -0.79
N LYS A 13 1.96 -5.13 0.16
CA LYS A 13 1.96 -4.81 1.60
C LYS A 13 3.01 -3.73 1.94
N PHE A 14 4.22 -3.86 1.39
CA PHE A 14 5.29 -2.88 1.62
C PHE A 14 4.88 -1.48 1.14
N ILE A 15 4.27 -1.37 -0.04
CA ILE A 15 3.79 -0.08 -0.57
C ILE A 15 2.69 0.50 0.34
N GLN A 16 1.75 -0.34 0.79
CA GLN A 16 0.72 0.07 1.76
C GLN A 16 1.38 0.63 3.04
N ASP A 17 2.31 -0.09 3.65
CA ASP A 17 3.00 0.34 4.88
C ASP A 17 3.83 1.63 4.66
N GLN A 18 4.53 1.73 3.52
CA GLN A 18 5.32 2.93 3.19
C GLN A 18 4.46 4.15 2.90
N SER A 19 3.28 3.98 2.28
CA SER A 19 2.36 5.08 2.11
C SER A 19 1.92 5.65 3.46
N LEU A 20 1.74 4.82 4.50
CA LEU A 20 1.43 5.31 5.84
C LEU A 20 2.53 6.20 6.41
N LEU A 21 3.77 5.68 6.40
CA LEU A 21 4.96 6.40 6.84
C LEU A 21 5.15 7.73 6.09
N LEU A 22 4.83 7.77 4.80
CA LEU A 22 4.93 8.98 4.00
C LEU A 22 4.03 10.11 4.56
N LEU A 23 2.81 9.83 5.04
CA LEU A 23 1.98 10.89 5.63
C LEU A 23 2.55 11.45 6.91
N GLU A 24 3.16 10.62 7.75
CA GLU A 24 3.83 11.13 8.95
C GLU A 24 4.87 12.18 8.54
N LYS A 25 5.59 11.93 7.44
CA LYS A 25 6.58 12.86 6.87
C LYS A 25 5.96 14.07 6.18
N LEU A 26 4.82 13.93 5.51
CA LEU A 26 4.12 15.07 4.90
C LEU A 26 3.51 15.98 5.96
N ASN A 27 2.93 15.40 7.02
CA ASN A 27 2.39 16.13 8.16
C ASN A 27 3.48 16.87 8.94
N GLU A 28 4.67 16.28 9.09
CA GLU A 28 5.84 16.96 9.69
C GLU A 28 6.27 18.22 8.90
N LEU A 29 5.88 18.33 7.62
CA LEU A 29 6.25 19.42 6.71
C LEU A 29 5.08 20.38 6.40
N ASP A 30 3.91 20.17 6.98
CA ASP A 30 2.66 20.92 6.67
C ASP A 30 2.27 20.85 5.18
N PHE A 31 2.49 19.70 4.53
CA PHE A 31 2.20 19.47 3.11
C PHE A 31 0.80 18.86 2.91
N ASP A 32 -0.24 19.67 3.15
CA ASP A 32 -1.64 19.22 3.17
C ASP A 32 -2.12 18.65 1.82
N ASP A 33 -1.80 19.30 0.70
CA ASP A 33 -2.22 18.84 -0.64
C ASP A 33 -1.59 17.48 -1.00
N GLU A 34 -0.32 17.29 -0.64
CA GLU A 34 0.37 16.01 -0.82
C GLU A 34 -0.15 14.94 0.15
N ALA A 35 -0.54 15.31 1.37
CA ALA A 35 -1.17 14.40 2.32
C ALA A 35 -2.49 13.85 1.77
N ASP A 36 -3.34 14.71 1.20
CA ASP A 36 -4.57 14.32 0.51
C ASP A 36 -4.30 13.39 -0.69
N MET A 37 -3.23 13.65 -1.45
CA MET A 37 -2.82 12.77 -2.55
C MET A 37 -2.33 11.40 -2.04
N ARG A 38 -1.57 11.39 -0.94
CA ARG A 38 -1.11 10.15 -0.30
C ARG A 38 -2.31 9.32 0.16
N GLU A 39 -3.36 9.90 0.72
CA GLU A 39 -4.55 9.14 1.18
C GLU A 39 -5.12 8.27 0.06
N LYS A 40 -5.30 8.83 -1.14
CA LYS A 40 -5.74 8.06 -2.32
C LYS A 40 -4.76 6.95 -2.69
N LEU A 41 -3.45 7.23 -2.64
CA LEU A 41 -2.41 6.23 -2.90
C LEU A 41 -2.46 5.09 -1.86
N HIS A 42 -2.75 5.40 -0.59
CA HIS A 42 -2.89 4.41 0.47
C HIS A 42 -4.09 3.50 0.23
N GLU A 43 -5.25 4.07 -0.12
CA GLU A 43 -6.46 3.31 -0.46
C GLU A 43 -6.22 2.36 -1.64
N ASP A 44 -5.56 2.84 -2.70
CA ASP A 44 -5.22 2.01 -3.86
C ASP A 44 -4.25 0.87 -3.50
N ALA A 45 -3.25 1.15 -2.66
CA ALA A 45 -2.29 0.14 -2.19
C ALA A 45 -2.96 -0.92 -1.30
N GLU A 46 -3.85 -0.51 -0.39
CA GLU A 46 -4.64 -1.42 0.45
C GLU A 46 -5.56 -2.30 -0.40
N ARG A 47 -6.25 -1.70 -1.38
CA ARG A 47 -7.13 -2.43 -2.30
C ARG A 47 -6.34 -3.43 -3.13
N LEU A 48 -5.17 -3.04 -3.65
CA LEU A 48 -4.28 -3.92 -4.40
C LEU A 48 -3.83 -5.11 -3.55
N HIS A 49 -3.33 -4.86 -2.34
CA HIS A 49 -2.89 -5.92 -1.42
C HIS A 49 -4.04 -6.88 -1.08
N SER A 50 -5.23 -6.36 -0.78
CA SER A 50 -6.41 -7.14 -0.46
C SER A 50 -6.86 -8.02 -1.64
N ASN A 51 -6.91 -7.45 -2.85
CA ASN A 51 -7.28 -8.20 -4.06
C ASN A 51 -6.26 -9.30 -4.39
N LEU A 52 -4.97 -9.03 -4.22
CA LEU A 52 -3.92 -10.02 -4.40
C LEU A 52 -4.05 -11.14 -3.37
N LEU A 53 -4.28 -10.81 -2.10
CA LEU A 53 -4.47 -11.82 -1.05
C LEU A 53 -5.67 -12.73 -1.36
N LEU A 54 -6.80 -12.15 -1.76
CA LEU A 54 -8.00 -12.90 -2.11
C LEU A 54 -7.75 -13.81 -3.32
N THR A 55 -7.20 -13.27 -4.41
CA THR A 55 -6.91 -14.03 -5.63
C THR A 55 -5.96 -15.20 -5.34
N LEU A 56 -4.88 -14.96 -4.59
CA LEU A 56 -3.83 -15.94 -4.34
C LEU A 56 -4.18 -16.99 -3.28
N THR A 57 -5.27 -16.81 -2.53
CA THR A 57 -5.77 -17.77 -1.53
C THR A 57 -6.91 -18.64 -2.07
N GLN A 58 -7.53 -18.23 -3.18
CA GLN A 58 -8.54 -19.01 -3.91
C GLN A 58 -7.93 -19.95 -4.97
N GLU A 59 -6.64 -19.78 -5.30
CA GLU A 59 -5.81 -20.69 -6.11
C GLU A 59 -5.14 -21.79 -5.26
#